data_AF-A0A0F2QXM3-F1
#
_entry.id   AF-A0A0F2QXM3-F1
#
_cell.length_a   1.000
_cell.length_b   1.000
_cell.length_c   1.000
_cell.angle_alpha   90.00
_cell.angle_beta   90.00
_cell.angle_gamma   90.00
#
_symmetry.space_group_name_H-M   'P 1'
#
loop_
_entity.id
_entity.type
_entity.pdbx_description
1 polymer ?
#
loop_
_entity_poly.entity_id
_entity_poly.type
_entity_poly.pdbx_seq_one_letter_code
_entity_poly.pdbx_strand_id
1 'polypeptide(L)'
;MDYEGLLISERIDEVTRLCAREHPIYEHVSNFSAALYIIGHIKSSDMMSADDLDACEAASILKEYFTPVRKEDLPAAYDIRESEDKYLLVIGNPSFPEHFAVLVDMHGAKPYFSKLKFFGCGFDSFEELAAEYLGKDGIGPDDVAYYKMKHAPSVKIKASLLRKIYTVRDDGSYSIFEDESLTYN
;
A
#
# COMPACT_ATOMS: atom_id res chain seq x y z
N MET A 1 17.02 4.41 -6.89
CA MET A 1 16.06 3.45 -6.31
C MET A 1 16.83 2.51 -5.39
N ASP A 2 16.48 2.47 -4.12
CA ASP A 2 17.06 1.54 -3.15
C ASP A 2 16.29 0.21 -3.11
N TYR A 3 16.71 -0.70 -2.24
CA TYR A 3 16.08 -2.01 -2.08
C TYR A 3 14.59 -1.93 -1.68
N GLU A 4 14.22 -0.98 -0.83
CA GLU A 4 12.83 -0.85 -0.36
C GLU A 4 11.93 -0.29 -1.47
N GLY A 5 12.42 0.67 -2.25
CA GLY A 5 11.70 1.19 -3.42
C GLY A 5 11.44 0.12 -4.48
N LEU A 6 12.37 -0.82 -4.65
CA LEU A 6 12.18 -1.97 -5.52
C LEU A 6 11.08 -2.91 -4.98
N LEU A 7 11.13 -3.25 -3.69
CA LEU A 7 10.08 -4.08 -3.06
C LEU A 7 8.70 -3.44 -3.16
N ILE A 8 8.60 -2.13 -2.98
CA ILE A 8 7.31 -1.42 -3.11
C ILE A 8 6.79 -1.52 -4.54
N SER A 9 7.66 -1.36 -5.53
CA SER A 9 7.28 -1.51 -6.94
C SER A 9 6.76 -2.92 -7.23
N GLU A 10 7.45 -3.95 -6.72
CA GLU A 10 7.00 -5.34 -6.87
C GLU A 10 5.66 -5.62 -6.19
N ARG A 11 5.44 -5.07 -4.99
CA ARG A 11 4.16 -5.19 -4.29
C ARG A 11 3.02 -4.51 -5.03
N ILE A 12 3.24 -3.32 -5.58
CA ILE A 12 2.26 -2.62 -6.41
C ILE A 12 1.92 -3.46 -7.64
N ASP A 13 2.94 -3.96 -8.35
CA ASP A 13 2.76 -4.81 -9.53
C ASP A 13 2.01 -6.10 -9.19
N GLU A 14 2.33 -6.74 -8.06
CA GLU A 14 1.69 -7.96 -7.60
C GLU A 14 0.21 -7.72 -7.28
N VAL A 15 -0.09 -6.70 -6.47
CA VAL A 15 -1.47 -6.33 -6.15
C VAL A 15 -2.23 -5.98 -7.43
N THR A 16 -1.59 -5.26 -8.36
CA THR A 16 -2.17 -4.92 -9.67
C THR A 16 -2.55 -6.16 -10.46
N ARG A 17 -1.69 -7.20 -10.50
CA ARG A 17 -1.99 -8.45 -11.22
C ARG A 17 -3.10 -9.26 -10.55
N LEU A 18 -3.11 -9.32 -9.22
CA LEU A 18 -4.07 -10.14 -8.48
C LEU A 18 -5.45 -9.50 -8.41
N CYS A 19 -5.49 -8.18 -8.25
CA CYS A 19 -6.70 -7.43 -7.99
C CYS A 19 -7.03 -6.46 -9.13
N ALA A 20 -6.55 -6.69 -10.36
CA ALA A 20 -6.77 -5.80 -11.50
C ALA A 20 -8.25 -5.41 -11.65
N ARG A 21 -8.50 -4.19 -12.13
CA ARG A 21 -9.87 -3.75 -12.45
C ARG A 21 -10.56 -4.65 -13.48
N GLU A 22 -9.76 -5.17 -14.40
CA GLU A 22 -10.17 -6.07 -15.46
C GLU A 22 -9.70 -7.48 -15.10
N HIS A 23 -10.65 -8.40 -14.91
CA HIS A 23 -10.39 -9.82 -14.63
C HIS A 23 -9.52 -10.08 -13.38
N PRO A 24 -9.93 -9.62 -12.18
CA PRO A 24 -9.20 -9.88 -10.95
C PRO A 24 -9.10 -11.40 -10.70
N ILE A 25 -7.90 -11.85 -10.33
CA ILE A 25 -7.63 -13.23 -9.91
C ILE A 25 -8.11 -13.44 -8.47
N TYR A 26 -8.07 -12.39 -7.64
CA TYR A 26 -8.37 -12.46 -6.22
C TYR A 26 -9.17 -11.25 -5.73
N GLU A 27 -10.50 -11.32 -5.88
CA GLU A 27 -11.42 -10.22 -5.55
C GLU A 27 -11.57 -9.99 -4.03
N HIS A 28 -11.40 -11.05 -3.24
CA HIS A 28 -11.76 -11.08 -1.83
C HIS A 28 -10.84 -10.28 -0.93
N VAL A 29 -9.65 -9.89 -1.40
CA VAL A 29 -8.77 -9.04 -0.59
C VAL A 29 -9.46 -7.73 -0.29
N SER A 30 -9.53 -7.36 0.99
CA SER A 30 -9.86 -6.02 1.43
C SER A 30 -8.92 -4.96 0.84
N ASN A 31 -9.45 -3.75 0.73
CA ASN A 31 -8.64 -2.60 0.36
C ASN A 31 -7.56 -2.29 1.41
N PHE A 32 -7.85 -2.59 2.69
CA PHE A 32 -6.93 -2.36 3.80
C PHE A 32 -5.69 -3.23 3.69
N SER A 33 -5.85 -4.54 3.47
CA SER A 33 -4.73 -5.46 3.30
C SER A 33 -3.90 -5.09 2.08
N ALA A 34 -4.53 -4.74 0.95
CA ALA A 34 -3.80 -4.30 -0.24
C ALA A 34 -2.94 -3.05 0.05
N ALA A 35 -3.51 -2.03 0.67
CA ALA A 35 -2.80 -0.80 0.99
C ALA A 35 -1.65 -1.03 2.00
N LEU A 36 -1.93 -1.78 3.08
CA LEU A 36 -0.96 -2.07 4.15
C LEU A 36 0.15 -3.03 3.70
N TYR A 37 -0.14 -3.92 2.74
CA TYR A 37 0.88 -4.76 2.09
C TYR A 37 1.83 -3.91 1.25
N ILE A 38 1.31 -3.03 0.38
CA ILE A 38 2.12 -2.18 -0.51
C ILE A 38 3.13 -1.34 0.26
N ILE A 39 2.69 -0.64 1.30
CA ILE A 39 3.57 0.20 2.14
C ILE A 39 4.50 -0.62 3.03
N GLY A 40 4.40 -1.96 3.00
CA GLY A 40 5.24 -2.87 3.75
C GLY A 40 4.91 -2.94 5.24
N HIS A 41 3.70 -2.57 5.67
CA HIS A 41 3.25 -2.79 7.04
C HIS A 41 3.00 -4.28 7.28
N ILE A 42 2.23 -4.93 6.41
CA ILE A 42 2.07 -6.39 6.44
C ILE A 42 3.35 -7.03 5.89
N LYS A 43 3.97 -7.89 6.70
CA LYS A 43 5.20 -8.61 6.36
C LYS A 43 4.88 -10.03 5.90
N SER A 44 4.45 -10.19 4.65
CA SER A 44 4.26 -11.50 4.00
C SER A 44 5.19 -11.66 2.78
N SER A 45 5.36 -12.90 2.31
CA SER A 45 6.15 -13.21 1.10
C SER A 45 5.48 -12.71 -0.18
N ASP A 46 4.16 -12.74 -0.18
CA ASP A 46 3.27 -12.43 -1.30
C ASP A 46 1.91 -11.99 -0.71
N MET A 47 1.10 -11.37 -1.56
CA MET A 47 -0.22 -10.85 -1.23
C MET A 47 -1.24 -11.95 -0.92
N MET A 48 -1.08 -13.14 -1.51
CA MET A 48 -1.98 -14.27 -1.24
C MET A 48 -1.79 -14.85 0.16
N SER A 49 -0.61 -14.63 0.75
CA SER A 49 -0.26 -15.00 2.11
C SER A 49 -0.49 -13.87 3.12
N ALA A 50 -0.99 -12.70 2.68
CA ALA A 50 -1.35 -11.61 3.57
C ALA A 50 -2.72 -11.89 4.22
N ASP A 51 -2.82 -11.67 5.52
CA ASP A 51 -4.10 -11.75 6.22
C ASP A 51 -5.06 -10.69 5.69
N ASP A 52 -6.31 -11.09 5.47
CA ASP A 52 -7.35 -10.15 5.08
C ASP A 52 -7.88 -9.40 6.31
N LEU A 53 -7.94 -8.08 6.22
CA LEU A 53 -8.25 -7.20 7.35
C LEU A 53 -9.65 -6.62 7.23
N ASP A 54 -10.37 -6.58 8.34
CA ASP A 54 -11.62 -5.83 8.45
C ASP A 54 -11.39 -4.37 8.88
N ALA A 55 -12.48 -3.59 8.92
CA ALA A 55 -12.41 -2.17 9.29
C ALA A 55 -11.97 -1.94 10.75
N CYS A 56 -12.30 -2.84 11.68
CA CYS A 56 -11.90 -2.73 13.08
C CYS A 56 -10.40 -2.97 13.26
N GLU A 57 -9.87 -3.96 12.54
CA GLU A 57 -8.44 -4.25 12.50
C GLU A 57 -7.66 -3.11 11.83
N ALA A 58 -8.16 -2.61 10.70
CA ALA A 58 -7.59 -1.46 10.01
C ALA A 58 -7.57 -0.20 10.90
N ALA A 59 -8.65 0.08 11.63
CA ALA A 59 -8.70 1.19 12.59
C ALA A 59 -7.67 1.04 13.72
N SER A 60 -7.50 -0.18 14.23
CA SER A 60 -6.52 -0.49 15.28
C SER A 60 -5.10 -0.26 14.79
N ILE A 61 -4.78 -0.73 13.57
CA ILE A 61 -3.49 -0.52 12.91
C ILE A 61 -3.25 0.97 12.68
N LEU A 62 -4.24 1.71 12.18
CA LEU A 62 -4.14 3.15 11.93
C LEU A 62 -3.77 3.90 13.21
N LYS A 63 -4.44 3.59 14.33
CA LYS A 63 -4.18 4.20 15.63
C LYS A 63 -2.78 3.90 16.17
N GLU A 64 -2.34 2.64 16.03
CA GLU A 64 -1.08 2.17 16.60
C GLU A 64 0.14 2.59 15.78
N TYR A 65 0.07 2.47 14.45
CA TYR A 65 1.22 2.57 13.55
C TYR A 65 1.24 3.84 12.70
N PHE A 66 0.22 4.69 12.75
CA PHE A 66 0.16 5.90 11.93
C PHE A 66 -0.09 7.15 12.78
N THR A 67 0.34 8.29 12.26
CA THR A 67 0.07 9.62 12.81
C THR A 67 -0.68 10.45 11.78
N PRO A 68 -1.79 11.10 12.16
CA PRO A 68 -2.49 12.00 11.25
C PRO A 68 -1.59 13.16 10.86
N VAL A 69 -1.63 13.55 9.60
CA VAL A 69 -0.92 14.70 9.04
C VAL A 69 -1.90 15.57 8.24
N ARG A 70 -1.58 16.85 8.10
CA ARG A 70 -2.39 17.72 7.24
C ARG A 70 -2.01 17.50 5.78
N LYS A 71 -2.95 17.76 4.86
CA LYS A 71 -2.69 17.64 3.42
C LYS A 71 -1.55 18.56 2.98
N GLU A 72 -1.47 19.74 3.57
CA GLU A 72 -0.46 20.75 3.26
C GLU A 72 0.95 20.35 3.73
N ASP A 73 1.05 19.38 4.64
CA ASP A 73 2.31 18.86 5.16
C ASP A 73 2.86 17.70 4.30
N LEU A 74 2.11 17.25 3.28
CA LEU A 74 2.58 16.21 2.36
C LEU A 74 3.72 16.75 1.46
N PRO A 75 4.76 15.93 1.19
CA PRO A 75 5.85 16.37 0.32
C PRO A 75 5.34 16.62 -1.11
N ALA A 76 5.64 17.80 -1.66
CA ALA A 76 5.20 18.18 -3.00
C ALA A 76 5.84 17.34 -4.12
N ALA A 77 7.04 16.82 -3.90
CA ALA A 77 7.77 15.94 -4.80
C ALA A 77 7.93 14.56 -4.15
N TYR A 78 6.79 13.93 -3.84
CA TYR A 78 6.75 12.63 -3.19
C TYR A 78 6.74 11.50 -4.21
N ASP A 79 7.66 10.55 -4.06
CA ASP A 79 7.59 9.22 -4.67
C ASP A 79 7.82 8.18 -3.56
N ILE A 80 6.87 7.26 -3.39
CA ILE A 80 6.92 6.21 -2.38
C ILE A 80 8.15 5.29 -2.53
N ARG A 81 8.71 5.18 -3.74
CA ARG A 81 9.90 4.36 -4.05
C ARG A 81 11.20 5.04 -3.67
N GLU A 82 11.19 6.35 -3.45
CA GLU A 82 12.37 7.14 -3.12
C GLU A 82 12.33 7.71 -1.69
N SER A 83 11.14 7.77 -1.09
CA SER A 83 10.93 8.31 0.25
C SER A 83 11.02 7.24 1.34
N GLU A 84 11.67 7.56 2.46
CA GLU A 84 11.62 6.72 3.68
C GLU A 84 10.22 6.75 4.34
N ASP A 85 9.50 7.85 4.17
CA ASP A 85 8.14 8.02 4.68
C ASP A 85 7.10 7.40 3.76
N LYS A 86 6.08 6.77 4.37
CA LYS A 86 4.91 6.21 3.68
C LYS A 86 3.65 6.91 4.15
N TYR A 87 2.77 7.26 3.20
CA TYR A 87 1.56 8.00 3.47
C TYR A 87 0.32 7.25 2.98
N LEU A 88 -0.77 7.38 3.74
CA LEU A 88 -2.10 6.87 3.41
C LEU A 88 -3.08 8.04 3.35
N LEU A 89 -3.96 7.99 2.36
CA LEU A 89 -5.25 8.65 2.38
C LEU A 89 -6.26 7.68 3.01
N VAL A 90 -6.97 8.14 4.03
CA VAL A 90 -8.04 7.40 4.70
C VAL A 90 -9.35 8.13 4.46
N ILE A 91 -10.36 7.38 4.00
CA ILE A 91 -11.72 7.87 3.80
C ILE A 91 -12.64 7.14 4.79
N GLY A 92 -13.51 7.91 5.44
CA GLY A 92 -14.39 7.46 6.51
C GLY A 92 -13.87 7.83 7.91
N ASN A 93 -14.63 7.46 8.93
CA ASN A 93 -14.24 7.72 10.31
C ASN A 93 -12.96 6.94 10.65
N PRO A 94 -11.90 7.54 11.22
CA PRO A 94 -10.69 6.81 11.59
C PRO A 94 -10.87 5.63 12.55
N SER A 95 -11.98 5.60 13.29
CA SER A 95 -12.35 4.48 14.18
C SER A 95 -13.08 3.36 13.44
N PHE A 96 -13.61 3.64 12.24
CA PHE A 96 -14.32 2.74 11.33
C PHE A 96 -14.02 3.17 9.89
N PRO A 97 -12.77 3.00 9.42
CA PRO A 97 -12.38 3.47 8.10
C PRO A 97 -13.12 2.67 7.03
N GLU A 98 -13.45 3.33 5.93
CA GLU A 98 -14.12 2.71 4.79
C GLU A 98 -13.13 2.38 3.68
N HIS A 99 -12.08 3.20 3.55
CA HIS A 99 -11.10 3.02 2.49
C HIS A 99 -9.71 3.53 2.85
N PHE A 100 -8.69 2.73 2.52
CA PHE A 100 -7.29 3.15 2.46
C PHE A 100 -6.82 3.24 1.01
N ALA A 101 -6.20 4.37 0.68
CA ALA A 101 -5.47 4.56 -0.57
C ALA A 101 -4.02 4.96 -0.25
N VAL A 102 -3.07 4.31 -0.90
CA VAL A 102 -1.64 4.56 -0.73
C VAL A 102 -1.26 5.77 -1.56
N LEU A 103 -0.64 6.78 -0.96
CA LEU A 103 -0.01 7.84 -1.76
C LEU A 103 1.24 7.24 -2.42
N VAL A 104 1.34 7.31 -3.75
CA VAL A 104 2.43 6.72 -4.53
C VAL A 104 3.32 7.79 -5.15
N ASP A 105 2.74 8.72 -5.91
CA ASP A 105 3.50 9.73 -6.65
C ASP A 105 2.73 11.04 -6.79
N MET A 106 3.20 12.12 -6.16
CA MET A 106 2.56 13.44 -6.22
C MET A 106 2.79 14.21 -7.53
N HIS A 107 3.65 13.71 -8.42
CA HIS A 107 3.85 14.31 -9.75
C HIS A 107 2.79 13.87 -10.76
N GLY A 108 2.13 12.74 -10.52
CA GLY A 108 1.11 12.18 -11.40
C GLY A 108 -0.28 12.78 -11.21
N ALA A 109 -1.12 12.67 -12.25
CA ALA A 109 -2.54 13.04 -12.16
C ALA A 109 -3.35 12.08 -11.27
N LYS A 110 -2.82 10.88 -11.01
CA LYS A 110 -3.43 9.81 -10.21
C LYS A 110 -2.43 9.39 -9.12
N PRO A 111 -2.28 10.21 -8.07
CA PRO A 111 -1.20 10.04 -7.10
C PRO A 111 -1.46 8.90 -6.13
N TYR A 112 -2.67 8.33 -6.10
CA TYR A 112 -3.05 7.29 -5.16
C TYR A 112 -3.12 5.93 -5.83
N PHE A 113 -2.73 4.89 -5.12
CA PHE A 113 -3.03 3.51 -5.45
C PHE A 113 -4.08 2.96 -4.48
N SER A 114 -5.17 2.41 -5.00
CA SER A 114 -6.34 2.02 -4.23
C SER A 114 -7.00 0.78 -4.81
N LYS A 115 -7.65 -0.03 -3.96
CA LYS A 115 -8.53 -1.13 -4.37
C LYS A 115 -9.99 -0.77 -4.10
N LEU A 116 -10.72 -0.40 -5.15
CA LEU A 116 -12.15 -0.10 -5.06
C LEU A 116 -12.94 -1.40 -4.86
N LYS A 117 -14.03 -1.31 -4.09
CA LYS A 117 -14.84 -2.47 -3.69
C LYS A 117 -15.38 -3.27 -4.88
N PHE A 118 -15.80 -2.58 -5.94
CA PHE A 118 -16.45 -3.19 -7.11
C PHE A 118 -15.61 -3.16 -8.38
N PHE A 119 -14.46 -2.47 -8.35
CA PHE A 119 -13.69 -2.16 -9.57
C PHE A 119 -12.22 -2.57 -9.46
N GLY A 120 -11.82 -3.36 -8.46
CA GLY A 120 -10.43 -3.79 -8.30
C GLY A 120 -9.47 -2.63 -8.00
N CYS A 121 -8.18 -2.86 -8.22
CA CYS A 121 -7.11 -1.95 -7.87
C CYS A 121 -6.53 -1.18 -9.07
N GLY A 122 -5.99 -0.01 -8.77
CA GLY A 122 -5.32 0.82 -9.75
C GLY A 122 -4.94 2.19 -9.19
N PHE A 123 -4.47 3.04 -10.09
CA PHE A 123 -4.13 4.42 -9.78
C PHE A 123 -5.34 5.35 -9.95
N ASP A 124 -5.58 6.17 -8.94
CA ASP A 124 -6.73 7.06 -8.85
C ASP A 124 -6.31 8.50 -8.50
N SER A 125 -7.07 9.45 -9.03
CA SER A 125 -7.03 10.84 -8.59
C SER A 125 -7.83 11.02 -7.30
N PHE A 126 -7.62 12.14 -6.61
CA PHE A 126 -8.45 12.45 -5.45
C PHE A 126 -9.94 12.57 -5.85
N GLU A 127 -10.22 13.15 -7.01
CA GLU A 127 -11.58 13.36 -7.51
C GLU A 127 -12.29 12.03 -7.82
N GLU A 128 -11.58 11.05 -8.36
CA GLU A 128 -12.13 9.70 -8.61
C GLU A 128 -12.50 9.02 -7.28
N LEU A 129 -11.61 9.08 -6.28
CA LEU A 129 -11.89 8.53 -4.95
C LEU A 129 -13.02 9.29 -4.24
N ALA A 130 -13.00 10.62 -4.31
CA ALA A 130 -14.03 11.45 -3.72
C ALA A 130 -15.41 11.15 -4.32
N ALA A 131 -15.49 10.99 -5.65
CA ALA A 131 -16.74 10.62 -6.33
C ALA A 131 -17.24 9.22 -5.92
N GLU A 132 -16.33 8.31 -5.57
CA GLU A 132 -16.69 6.96 -5.16
C GLU A 132 -17.19 6.88 -3.72
N TYR A 133 -16.75 7.75 -2.81
CA TYR A 133 -17.08 7.62 -1.38
C TYR A 133 -17.88 8.79 -0.80
N LEU A 134 -17.65 10.03 -1.24
CA LEU A 134 -18.30 11.19 -0.62
C LEU A 134 -19.80 11.23 -0.91
N GLY A 135 -20.59 11.51 0.12
CA GLY A 135 -22.06 11.52 0.07
C GLY A 135 -22.71 10.14 0.14
N LYS A 136 -21.92 9.06 0.19
CA LYS A 136 -22.38 7.69 0.45
C LYS A 136 -22.17 7.34 1.92
N ASP A 137 -23.09 6.56 2.50
CA ASP A 137 -22.98 6.03 3.88
C ASP A 137 -22.66 7.08 4.97
N GLY A 138 -23.04 8.34 4.75
CA GLY A 138 -22.80 9.44 5.66
C GLY A 138 -21.40 10.06 5.60
N ILE A 139 -20.54 9.62 4.69
CA ILE A 139 -19.17 10.12 4.51
C ILE A 139 -19.21 11.54 3.91
N GLY A 140 -18.73 12.50 4.68
CA GLY A 140 -18.56 13.89 4.25
C GLY A 140 -17.12 14.23 3.87
N PRO A 141 -16.88 15.46 3.38
CA PRO A 141 -15.53 15.94 3.09
C PRO A 141 -14.59 15.93 4.31
N ASP A 142 -15.14 16.10 5.51
CA ASP A 142 -14.38 16.08 6.78
C ASP A 142 -13.95 14.65 7.20
N ASP A 143 -14.47 13.62 6.54
CA ASP A 143 -14.11 12.21 6.75
C ASP A 143 -12.94 11.78 5.84
N VAL A 144 -12.19 12.73 5.29
CA VAL A 144 -11.00 12.50 4.49
C VAL A 144 -9.78 12.97 5.28
N ALA A 145 -8.89 12.04 5.62
CA ALA A 145 -7.71 12.32 6.42
C ALA A 145 -6.45 11.69 5.83
N TYR A 146 -5.31 12.33 6.08
CA TYR A 146 -4.01 11.85 5.66
C TYR A 146 -3.23 11.33 6.86
N TYR A 147 -2.48 10.25 6.65
CA TYR A 147 -1.73 9.58 7.68
C TYR A 147 -0.33 9.29 7.21
N LYS A 148 0.65 9.54 8.08
CA LYS A 148 2.04 9.12 7.90
C LYS A 148 2.30 7.88 8.74
N MET A 149 2.92 6.87 8.14
CA MET A 149 3.35 5.68 8.88
C MET A 149 4.47 6.06 9.85
N LYS A 150 4.34 5.65 11.11
CA LYS A 150 5.42 5.76 12.11
C LYS A 150 6.55 4.85 11.65
N HIS A 151 7.79 5.33 11.69
CA HIS A 151 8.93 4.45 11.47
C HIS A 151 8.90 3.35 12.54
N ALA A 152 8.78 2.10 12.10
CA ALA A 152 9.03 0.98 12.99
C ALA A 152 10.49 1.08 13.47
N PRO A 153 10.80 0.79 14.74
CA PRO A 153 12.18 0.60 15.14
C PRO A 153 12.77 -0.45 14.21
N SER A 154 13.92 -0.16 13.61
CA SER A 154 14.56 -0.97 12.57
C SER A 154 14.76 -2.42 13.04
N VAL A 155 13.79 -3.29 12.79
CA VAL A 155 13.97 -4.73 12.97
C VAL A 155 14.74 -5.19 11.75
N LYS A 156 16.04 -5.42 11.92
CA LYS A 156 16.89 -6.05 10.91
C LYS A 156 16.24 -7.38 10.51
N ILE A 157 15.66 -7.43 9.30
CA ILE A 157 15.13 -8.67 8.74
C ILE A 157 16.31 -9.67 8.69
N LYS A 158 16.16 -10.83 9.33
CA LYS A 158 17.13 -11.91 9.17
C LYS A 158 17.08 -12.35 7.70
N ALA A 159 18.23 -12.28 7.02
CA ALA A 159 18.39 -12.63 5.61
C ALA A 159 17.85 -14.04 5.26
N SER A 160 17.66 -14.92 6.24
CA SER A 160 17.08 -16.26 6.09
C SER A 160 15.60 -16.32 5.69
N LEU A 161 14.89 -15.18 5.62
CA LEU A 161 13.50 -15.09 5.12
C LEU A 161 13.41 -14.59 3.67
N LEU A 162 14.54 -14.18 3.07
CA LEU A 162 14.58 -13.67 1.70
C LEU A 162 14.71 -14.84 0.72
N ARG A 163 13.58 -15.27 0.14
CA ARG A 163 13.56 -16.22 -0.99
C ARG A 163 14.04 -15.60 -2.31
N LYS A 164 14.27 -14.28 -2.32
CA LYS A 164 14.71 -13.51 -3.48
C LYS A 164 15.98 -12.74 -3.12
N ILE A 165 17.04 -12.97 -3.90
CA ILE A 165 18.29 -12.22 -3.83
C ILE A 165 18.27 -11.20 -4.97
N TYR A 166 18.39 -9.93 -4.60
CA TYR A 166 18.41 -8.83 -5.55
C TYR A 166 19.84 -8.34 -5.72
N THR A 167 20.28 -8.28 -6.98
CA THR A 167 21.54 -7.61 -7.33
C THR A 167 21.17 -6.35 -8.10
N VAL A 168 21.28 -5.18 -7.45
CA VAL A 168 21.06 -3.87 -8.06
C VAL A 168 22.39 -3.33 -8.56
N ARG A 169 22.45 -2.88 -9.81
CA ARG A 169 23.62 -2.28 -10.45
C ARG A 169 23.54 -0.75 -10.36
N ASP A 170 24.70 -0.09 -10.51
CA ASP A 170 24.83 1.37 -10.43
C ASP A 170 24.03 2.12 -11.51
N ASP A 171 23.64 1.45 -12.60
CA ASP A 171 22.79 1.99 -13.67
C ASP A 171 21.28 1.85 -13.38
N GLY A 172 20.91 1.37 -12.19
CA GLY A 172 19.53 1.16 -11.78
C GLY A 172 18.89 -0.12 -12.33
N SER A 173 19.61 -0.90 -13.14
CA SER A 173 19.17 -2.24 -13.53
C SER A 173 19.32 -3.22 -12.37
N TYR A 174 18.46 -4.23 -12.30
CA TYR A 174 18.55 -5.25 -11.27
C TYR A 174 18.30 -6.64 -11.83
N SER A 175 18.85 -7.65 -11.15
CA SER A 175 18.59 -9.07 -11.40
C SER A 175 18.09 -9.73 -10.14
N ILE A 176 17.06 -10.56 -10.28
CA ILE A 176 16.45 -11.35 -9.20
C ILE A 176 16.93 -12.79 -9.32
N PHE A 177 17.40 -13.35 -8.22
CA PHE A 177 17.61 -14.79 -8.06
C PHE A 177 16.61 -15.32 -7.04
N GLU A 178 15.71 -16.20 -7.47
CA GLU A 178 14.79 -16.92 -6.60
C GLU A 178 15.43 -18.23 -6.15
N ASP A 179 15.42 -18.49 -4.83
CA ASP A 179 15.88 -19.77 -4.28
C ASP A 179 14.73 -20.79 -4.33
N GLU A 180 14.82 -21.77 -5.25
CA GLU A 180 13.82 -22.84 -5.43
C GLU A 180 13.95 -23.99 -4.40
N SER A 181 14.89 -23.92 -3.46
CA SER A 181 15.34 -25.08 -2.65
C SER A 181 14.47 -25.49 -1.44
N LEU A 182 13.17 -25.15 -1.42
CA LEU A 182 12.19 -25.71 -0.47
C LEU A 182 10.90 -26.16 -1.18
N THR A 183 11.03 -26.92 -2.26
CA THR A 183 10.01 -27.90 -2.62
C THR A 183 10.43 -29.26 -2.05
N TYR A 184 9.50 -29.89 -1.31
CA TYR A 184 9.55 -31.21 -0.68
C TYR A 184 10.22 -31.33 0.70
N ASN A 185 9.38 -31.40 1.75
CA ASN A 185 9.20 -32.60 2.56
C ASN A 185 7.80 -32.60 3.19
#